data_AF-A0A1Z5IYT8-F1
#
_entry.id   AF-A0A1Z5IYT8-F1
#
_cell.length_a   1.000
_cell.length_b   1.000
_cell.length_c   1.000
_cell.angle_alpha   90.00
_cell.angle_beta   90.00
_cell.angle_gamma   90.00
#
_symmetry.space_group_name_H-M   'P 1'
#
loop_
_entity.id
_entity.type
_entity.pdbx_description
1 polymer ?
#
loop_
_entity_poly.entity_id
_entity_poly.type
_entity_poly.pdbx_seq_one_letter_code
_entity_poly.pdbx_strand_id
1 'polypeptide(L)' 'MKVTIIGWSKWNHDWHKAVNEGWACQIIGCKRWQLEQAMIDQQHLKGWEVRKAREERSNV' A
#
# COMPACT_ATOMS: atom_id res chain seq x y z
N MET A 1 3.17 -11.35 1.76
CA MET A 1 3.12 -10.35 0.66
C MET A 1 3.55 -8.99 1.20
N LYS A 2 4.30 -8.22 0.42
CA LYS A 2 4.73 -6.86 0.76
C LYS A 2 3.95 -5.84 -0.05
N VAL A 3 3.62 -4.71 0.56
CA VAL A 3 2.82 -3.64 -0.04
C VAL A 3 3.52 -2.31 0.18
N THR A 4 3.44 -1.42 -0.80
CA THR A 4 3.86 -0.04 -0.69
C THR A 4 2.62 0.83 -0.64
N ILE A 5 2.52 1.70 0.37
CA ILE A 5 1.41 2.64 0.53
C ILE A 5 1.96 4.07 0.56
N ILE A 6 1.28 4.97 -0.15
CA ILE A 6 1.66 6.38 -0.26
C ILE A 6 0.43 7.23 0.08
N GLY A 7 0.51 7.94 1.20
CA GLY A 7 -0.55 8.81 1.68
C GLY A 7 -0.24 10.24 1.27
N TRP A 8 -1.15 10.84 0.50
CA TRP A 8 -1.08 12.26 0.15
C TRP A 8 -2.11 13.00 1.00
N SER A 9 -1.68 13.60 2.10
CA SER A 9 -2.51 14.53 2.85
C SER A 9 -2.12 15.97 2.51
N LYS A 10 -3.06 16.92 2.68
CA LYS A 10 -2.81 18.35 2.45
C LYS A 10 -1.59 18.90 3.23
N TRP A 11 -1.15 18.21 4.26
CA TRP A 11 -0.13 18.67 5.20
C TRP A 11 1.12 17.78 5.26
N ASN A 12 1.04 16.51 4.86
CA ASN A 12 2.13 15.53 4.93
C ASN A 12 2.04 14.50 3.78
N HIS A 13 3.19 14.10 3.29
CA HIS A 13 3.35 12.93 2.41
C HIS A 13 3.94 11.78 3.21
N ASP A 14 3.12 10.77 3.49
CA ASP A 14 3.55 9.58 4.21
C ASP A 14 3.86 8.47 3.22
N TRP A 15 5.06 7.89 3.34
CA TRP A 15 5.51 6.84 2.43
C TRP A 15 6.01 5.63 3.20
N HIS A 16 5.31 4.51 3.04
CA HIS A 16 5.70 3.22 3.62
C HIS A 16 5.96 2.21 2.51
N LYS A 17 7.23 1.84 2.31
CA LYS A 17 7.65 0.87 1.29
C LYS A 17 7.72 -0.54 1.86
N ALA A 18 7.30 -1.52 1.06
CA ALA A 18 7.45 -2.95 1.33
C ALA A 18 7.05 -3.37 2.77
N VAL A 19 5.97 -2.80 3.28
CA VAL A 19 5.40 -3.15 4.58
C VAL A 19 4.56 -4.42 4.48
N ASN A 20 4.39 -5.10 5.60
CA ASN A 20 3.49 -6.23 5.67
C ASN A 20 2.04 -5.77 5.49
N GLU A 21 1.23 -6.63 4.89
CA GLU A 21 -0.17 -6.36 4.60
C GLU A 21 -1.00 -5.97 5.83
N GLY A 22 -0.77 -6.65 6.97
CA GLY A 22 -1.44 -6.32 8.23
C GLY A 22 -1.05 -4.93 8.75
N TRP A 23 0.22 -4.54 8.62
CA TRP A 23 0.69 -3.20 8.99
C TRP A 23 0.12 -2.13 8.07
N ALA A 24 0.06 -2.39 6.76
CA ALA A 24 -0.61 -1.51 5.81
C ALA A 24 -2.10 -1.32 6.15
N CYS A 25 -2.80 -2.40 6.51
CA CYS A 25 -4.19 -2.33 6.95
C CYS A 25 -4.35 -1.50 8.24
N GLN A 26 -3.41 -1.59 9.18
CA GLN A 26 -3.43 -0.77 10.40
C GLN A 26 -3.23 0.72 10.11
N ILE A 27 -2.30 1.09 9.21
CA ILE A 27 -2.05 2.48 8.82
C ILE A 27 -3.26 3.07 8.10
N ILE A 28 -3.80 2.35 7.09
CA ILE A 28 -4.94 2.82 6.29
C ILE A 28 -6.26 2.73 7.09
N GLY A 29 -6.32 1.83 8.08
CA GLY A 29 -7.53 1.49 8.80
C GLY A 29 -8.53 0.74 7.91
N CYS A 30 -8.08 -0.23 7.12
CA CYS A 30 -8.91 -1.01 6.20
C CYS A 30 -8.90 -2.51 6.53
N LYS A 31 -9.83 -3.25 5.91
CA LYS A 31 -9.78 -4.72 5.90
C LYS A 31 -8.84 -5.22 4.80
N ARG A 32 -8.31 -6.42 5.00
CA ARG A 32 -7.39 -7.07 4.07
C ARG A 32 -7.90 -7.15 2.63
N TRP A 33 -9.14 -7.62 2.44
CA TRP A 33 -9.76 -7.73 1.13
C TRP A 33 -9.91 -6.38 0.41
N GLN A 34 -10.07 -5.27 1.15
CA GLN A 34 -10.15 -3.93 0.56
C GLN A 34 -8.79 -3.50 0.00
N LEU A 35 -7.72 -3.85 0.72
CA LEU A 35 -6.35 -3.60 0.28
C LEU A 35 -6.02 -4.41 -0.98
N GLU A 36 -6.39 -5.68 -1.00
CA GLU A 36 -6.22 -6.57 -2.17
C GLU A 36 -6.97 -6.04 -3.39
N GLN A 37 -8.24 -5.66 -3.20
CA GLN A 37 -9.06 -5.10 -4.28
C GLN A 37 -8.47 -3.78 -4.81
N ALA A 38 -8.04 -2.88 -3.91
CA ALA A 38 -7.41 -1.62 -4.31
C ALA A 38 -6.11 -1.83 -5.12
N MET A 39 -5.33 -2.86 -4.79
CA MET A 39 -4.14 -3.23 -5.57
C MET A 39 -4.48 -3.78 -6.95
N ILE A 40 -5.56 -4.56 -7.08
CA ILE A 40 -6.03 -5.11 -8.37
C ILE A 40 -6.54 -3.98 -9.26
N ASP A 41 -7.39 -3.12 -8.70
CA ASP A 41 -8.06 -2.05 -9.43
C ASP A 41 -7.16 -0.82 -9.64
N GLN A 42 -5.97 -0.81 -9.02
CA GLN A 42 -5.02 0.31 -8.99
C GLN A 42 -5.67 1.63 -8.54
N GLN A 43 -6.57 1.53 -7.55
CA GLN A 43 -7.32 2.65 -7.01
C GLN A 43 -6.76 3.13 -5.66
N HIS A 44 -7.06 4.39 -5.34
CA HIS A 44 -6.77 4.92 -4.01
C HIS A 44 -7.71 4.33 -2.97
N LEU A 45 -7.16 3.86 -1.86
CA LEU A 45 -7.91 3.37 -0.72
C LEU A 45 -7.84 4.38 0.42
N LYS A 46 -8.95 5.07 0.69
CA LYS A 46 -9.04 6.09 1.76
C LYS A 46 -7.96 7.19 1.67
N GLY A 47 -7.65 7.64 0.45
CA GLY A 47 -6.61 8.65 0.20
C GLY A 47 -5.18 8.10 0.18
N TRP A 48 -5.02 6.78 0.32
CA TRP A 48 -3.73 6.10 0.14
C TRP A 48 -3.66 5.48 -1.25
N GLU A 49 -2.58 5.76 -1.95
CA GLU A 49 -2.20 4.97 -3.11
C GLU A 49 -1.61 3.64 -2.62
N VAL A 50 -2.12 2.52 -3.14
CA VAL A 50 -1.69 1.18 -2.73
C VAL A 50 -1.08 0.47 -3.92
N ARG A 51 0.18 0.05 -3.78
CA ARG A 51 0.89 -0.71 -4.80
C ARG A 51 1.42 -2.01 -4.22
N LYS A 52 1.26 -3.12 -4.96
CA LYS A 52 1.99 -4.34 -4.66
C LYS A 52 3.48 -4.03 -4.71
N ALA A 53 4.23 -4.31 -3.64
CA ALA A 53 5.67 -4.16 -3.69
C ALA A 53 6.18 -5.16 -4.72
N ARG A 54 6.79 -4.64 -5.80
CA ARG A 54 7.46 -5.51 -6.77
C ARG A 54 8.59 -6.18 -6.01
N GLU A 55 8.62 -7.51 -5.99
CA GLU A 55 9.85 -8.21 -5.70
C GLU A 55 10.85 -7.71 -6.74
N GLU A 56 11.84 -6.94 -6.30
CA GLU A 56 13.05 -6.76 -7.08
C GLU A 56 13.60 -8.17 -7.24
N ARG A 57 13.30 -8.80 -8.38
CA ARG A 57 14.11 -9.90 -8.86
C ARG A 57 15.50 -9.30 -9.05
N SER A 58 16.38 -9.54 -8.09
CA SER A 58 17.81 -9.46 -8.30
C SER A 58 18.13 -10.37 -9.48
N ASN A 59 18.24 -9.78 -10.66
CA ASN A 59 19.01 -10.33 -11.75
C ASN A 59 20.47 -9.94 -11.49
N VAL A 60 21.15 -10.67 -10.62
CA VAL A 60 22.62 -10.82 -10.62
C VAL A 60 22.94 -12.21 -10.09
#